data_AF-A0A954MZ67-F1
#
_entry.id   AF-A0A954MZ67-F1
#
_cell.length_a   1.000
_cell.length_b   1.000
_cell.length_c   1.000
_cell.angle_alpha   90.00
_cell.angle_beta   90.00
_cell.angle_gamma   90.00
#
_symmetry.space_group_name_H-M   'P 1'
#
loop_
_entity.id
_entity.type
_entity.pdbx_description
1 polymer ?
#
loop_
_entity_poly.entity_id
_entity_poly.type
_entity_poly.pdbx_seq_one_letter_code
_entity_poly.pdbx_strand_id
1 'polypeptide(L)'
;MDGLEILLDQERKQQLGSIKSALIDADLSPNIMLSVPLSEVISIHFGAEGRDRKVTKIRERLEKIASELEAVETSKENPRACLSWLTENRLKSIRQLVKDLFDHKVMGYYFLERLYPNTEAEGFVCLLREGSSLPKEIAEELANGLSAERWGELAHQGLQGRFEFLDLDLAGPVTQLGSPTIEHVMQSYANLFGRIGIADPSAEDLDLVISRLQDATEKKI
;
A
#
# COMPACT_ATOMS: atom_id res chain seq x y z
N MET A 1 3.74 5.80 -6.53
CA MET A 1 4.22 4.49 -7.02
C MET A 1 3.61 3.34 -6.21
N ASP A 2 2.51 3.58 -5.49
CA ASP A 2 2.36 2.94 -4.18
C ASP A 2 1.42 1.73 -4.19
N GLY A 3 0.35 1.76 -5.00
CA GLY A 3 -0.58 0.63 -5.10
C GLY A 3 0.08 -0.62 -5.68
N LEU A 4 1.02 -0.44 -6.62
CA LEU A 4 1.79 -1.53 -7.20
C LEU A 4 2.73 -2.17 -6.15
N GLU A 5 3.39 -1.36 -5.35
CA GLU A 5 4.25 -1.84 -4.26
C GLU A 5 3.47 -2.63 -3.21
N ILE A 6 2.26 -2.18 -2.84
CA ILE A 6 1.37 -2.93 -1.93
C ILE A 6 1.06 -4.32 -2.51
N LEU A 7 0.68 -4.39 -3.79
CA LEU A 7 0.38 -5.66 -4.45
C LEU A 7 1.60 -6.58 -4.52
N LEU A 8 2.78 -6.01 -4.80
CA LEU A 8 4.04 -6.76 -4.85
C LEU A 8 4.45 -7.31 -3.49
N ASP A 9 4.30 -6.52 -2.42
CA ASP A 9 4.58 -6.98 -1.05
C ASP A 9 3.61 -8.08 -0.61
N GLN A 10 2.31 -7.92 -0.92
CA GLN A 10 1.30 -8.95 -0.67
C GLN A 10 1.62 -10.24 -1.44
N GLU A 11 1.96 -10.15 -2.72
CA GLU A 11 2.31 -11.30 -3.55
C GLU A 11 3.56 -12.00 -3.01
N ARG A 12 4.61 -11.25 -2.67
CA ARG A 12 5.84 -11.81 -2.08
C ARG A 12 5.54 -12.54 -0.77
N LYS A 13 4.72 -11.98 0.11
CA LYS A 13 4.30 -12.63 1.37
C LYS A 13 3.51 -13.91 1.10
N GLN A 14 2.59 -13.89 0.14
CA GLN A 14 1.78 -15.05 -0.23
C GLN A 14 2.64 -16.17 -0.83
N GLN A 15 3.54 -15.85 -1.75
CA GLN A 15 4.47 -16.80 -2.36
C GLN A 15 5.41 -17.41 -1.31
N LEU A 16 5.97 -16.59 -0.41
CA LEU A 16 6.78 -17.09 0.71
C LEU A 16 5.99 -18.05 1.60
N GLY A 17 4.74 -17.73 1.94
CA GLY A 17 3.85 -18.64 2.68
C GLY A 17 3.61 -19.95 1.92
N SER A 18 3.40 -19.88 0.60
CA SER A 18 3.22 -21.04 -0.26
C SER A 18 4.47 -21.93 -0.31
N ILE A 19 5.67 -21.34 -0.43
CA ILE A 19 6.95 -22.06 -0.39
C ILE A 19 7.11 -22.76 0.96
N LYS A 20 6.92 -22.04 2.08
CA LYS A 20 7.03 -22.62 3.42
C LYS A 20 6.09 -23.82 3.59
N SER A 21 4.83 -23.70 3.17
CA SER A 21 3.88 -24.82 3.23
C SER A 21 4.30 -26.01 2.38
N ALA A 22 4.77 -25.78 1.15
CA ALA A 22 5.22 -26.84 0.24
C ALA A 22 6.46 -27.58 0.77
N LEU A 23 7.38 -26.87 1.44
CA LEU A 23 8.53 -27.50 2.11
C LEU A 23 8.09 -28.36 3.29
N ILE A 24 7.16 -27.88 4.12
CA ILE A 24 6.59 -28.67 5.23
C ILE A 24 5.87 -29.92 4.69
N ASP A 25 5.11 -29.80 3.61
CA ASP A 25 4.41 -30.93 2.97
C ASP A 25 5.38 -32.01 2.47
N ALA A 26 6.63 -31.62 2.18
CA ALA A 26 7.74 -32.47 1.76
C ALA A 26 8.64 -32.91 2.92
N ASP A 27 8.27 -32.64 4.17
CA ASP A 27 9.05 -32.95 5.38
C ASP A 27 10.43 -32.25 5.41
N LEU A 28 10.50 -31.05 4.81
CA LEU A 28 11.68 -30.18 4.82
C LEU A 28 11.45 -28.98 5.73
N SER A 29 12.50 -28.59 6.45
CA SER A 29 12.47 -27.36 7.25
C SER A 29 12.37 -26.13 6.34
N PRO A 30 11.41 -25.22 6.55
CA PRO A 30 11.36 -23.96 5.81
C PRO A 30 12.60 -23.08 5.95
N ASN A 31 13.38 -23.29 7.02
CA ASN A 31 14.60 -22.54 7.28
C ASN A 31 15.74 -22.86 6.31
N ILE A 32 15.62 -23.93 5.50
CA ILE A 32 16.60 -24.24 4.44
C ILE A 32 16.78 -23.08 3.44
N MET A 33 15.72 -22.29 3.24
CA MET A 33 15.70 -21.10 2.41
C MET A 33 16.59 -19.95 2.93
N LEU A 34 17.08 -20.02 4.17
CA LEU A 34 18.04 -19.05 4.72
C LEU A 34 19.46 -19.29 4.23
N SER A 35 19.75 -20.49 3.73
CA SER A 35 21.10 -20.92 3.36
C SER A 35 21.22 -21.31 1.89
N VAL A 36 20.11 -21.67 1.25
CA VAL A 36 20.09 -22.21 -0.12
C VAL A 36 18.97 -21.58 -0.94
N PRO A 37 19.22 -21.12 -2.18
CA PRO A 37 18.19 -20.62 -3.10
C PRO A 37 17.11 -21.66 -3.43
N LEU A 38 15.90 -21.22 -3.74
CA LEU A 38 14.77 -22.12 -4.04
C LEU A 38 15.07 -23.08 -5.19
N SER A 39 15.73 -22.59 -6.25
CA SER A 39 16.12 -23.39 -7.42
C SER A 39 17.02 -24.58 -7.05
N GLU A 40 18.00 -24.33 -6.16
CA GLU A 40 18.89 -25.38 -5.65
C GLU A 40 18.13 -26.35 -4.74
N VAL A 41 17.26 -25.86 -3.86
CA VAL A 41 16.40 -26.71 -3.02
C VAL A 41 15.55 -27.66 -3.87
N ILE A 42 14.94 -27.15 -4.95
CA ILE A 42 14.20 -27.96 -5.93
C ILE A 42 15.11 -29.03 -6.54
N SER A 43 16.29 -28.65 -7.02
CA SER A 43 17.21 -29.58 -7.70
C SER A 43 17.72 -30.70 -6.78
N ILE A 44 18.09 -30.37 -5.54
CA ILE A 44 18.71 -31.30 -4.57
C ILE A 44 17.65 -32.23 -3.97
N HIS A 45 16.51 -31.69 -3.54
CA HIS A 45 15.52 -32.45 -2.79
C HIS A 45 14.41 -33.05 -3.65
N PHE A 46 14.18 -32.51 -4.86
CA PHE A 46 13.07 -32.88 -5.74
C PHE A 46 13.53 -33.27 -7.17
N GLY A 47 14.75 -33.83 -7.30
CA GLY A 47 15.37 -34.24 -8.57
C GLY A 47 14.52 -35.12 -9.52
N ALA A 48 15.00 -35.29 -10.76
CA ALA A 48 14.21 -35.68 -11.94
C ALA A 48 13.64 -37.11 -12.01
N GLU A 49 13.98 -38.02 -11.09
CA GLU A 49 13.65 -39.44 -11.29
C GLU A 49 13.00 -40.11 -10.07
N GLY A 50 11.84 -40.75 -10.32
CA GLY A 50 11.41 -41.94 -9.60
C GLY A 50 10.69 -41.78 -8.26
N ARG A 51 10.25 -40.59 -7.86
CA ARG A 51 9.54 -40.41 -6.58
C ARG A 51 8.03 -40.36 -6.72
N ASP A 52 7.40 -40.79 -5.63
CA ASP A 52 5.98 -40.73 -5.30
C ASP A 52 5.25 -39.53 -5.93
N ARG A 53 4.03 -39.74 -6.43
CA ARG A 53 3.17 -38.73 -7.10
C ARG A 53 3.02 -37.47 -6.25
N LYS A 54 3.11 -37.59 -4.92
CA LYS A 54 3.12 -36.45 -3.99
C LYS A 54 4.32 -35.53 -4.19
N VAL A 55 5.53 -36.10 -4.36
CA VAL A 55 6.78 -35.34 -4.52
C VAL A 55 6.81 -34.62 -5.86
N THR A 56 6.32 -35.25 -6.93
CA THR A 56 6.19 -34.60 -8.25
C THR A 56 5.27 -33.38 -8.19
N LYS A 57 4.11 -33.48 -7.52
CA LYS A 57 3.19 -32.34 -7.37
C LYS A 57 3.79 -31.20 -6.56
N ILE A 58 4.55 -31.50 -5.51
CA ILE A 58 5.22 -30.47 -4.70
C ILE A 58 6.29 -29.76 -5.54
N ARG A 59 7.06 -30.53 -6.32
CA ARG A 59 8.04 -29.98 -7.26
C ARG A 59 7.39 -29.04 -8.27
N GLU A 60 6.36 -29.48 -8.98
CA GLU A 60 5.63 -28.66 -9.96
C GLU A 60 5.11 -27.37 -9.32
N ARG A 61 4.60 -27.45 -8.09
CA ARG A 61 4.15 -26.27 -7.33
C ARG A 61 5.30 -25.30 -7.04
N LEU A 62 6.46 -25.80 -6.59
CA LEU A 62 7.63 -24.97 -6.29
C LEU A 62 8.25 -24.36 -7.56
N GLU A 63 8.37 -25.12 -8.64
CA GLU A 63 8.84 -24.63 -9.95
C GLU A 63 7.93 -23.54 -10.51
N LYS A 64 6.61 -23.72 -10.38
CA LYS A 64 5.64 -22.67 -10.74
C LYS A 64 5.86 -21.40 -9.93
N ILE A 65 6.01 -21.50 -8.61
CA ILE A 65 6.26 -20.32 -7.75
C ILE A 65 7.58 -19.64 -8.12
N ALA A 66 8.64 -20.41 -8.41
CA ALA A 66 9.92 -19.87 -8.83
C ALA A 66 9.82 -19.07 -10.15
N SER A 67 9.11 -19.63 -11.14
CA SER A 67 8.85 -18.95 -12.41
C SER A 67 8.02 -17.67 -12.23
N GLU A 68 7.00 -17.70 -11.36
CA GLU A 68 6.18 -16.52 -11.05
C GLU A 68 7.00 -15.42 -10.35
N LEU A 69 7.89 -15.79 -9.42
CA LEU A 69 8.81 -14.85 -8.76
C LEU A 69 9.74 -14.15 -9.75
N GLU A 70 10.30 -14.90 -10.69
CA GLU A 70 11.18 -14.36 -11.73
C GLU A 70 10.43 -13.41 -12.68
N ALA A 71 9.21 -13.78 -13.08
CA ALA A 71 8.34 -12.91 -13.87
C ALA A 71 8.01 -11.59 -13.14
N VAL A 72 7.73 -11.66 -11.84
CA VAL A 72 7.49 -10.47 -11.03
C VAL A 72 8.75 -9.61 -10.92
N GLU A 73 9.92 -10.21 -10.67
CA GLU A 73 11.17 -9.48 -10.49
C GLU A 73 11.60 -8.77 -11.79
N THR A 74 11.53 -9.47 -12.92
CA THR A 74 11.81 -8.88 -14.25
C THR A 74 10.83 -7.79 -14.63
N SER A 75 9.59 -7.86 -14.14
CA SER A 75 8.58 -6.83 -14.40
C SER A 75 8.76 -5.56 -13.57
N LYS A 76 9.58 -5.54 -12.50
CA LYS A 76 9.77 -4.35 -11.65
C LYS A 76 10.36 -3.16 -12.39
N GLU A 77 11.19 -3.42 -13.40
CA GLU A 77 11.78 -2.38 -14.24
C GLU A 77 10.74 -1.73 -15.18
N ASN A 78 9.55 -2.33 -15.31
CA ASN A 78 8.45 -1.81 -16.10
C ASN A 78 7.11 -1.93 -15.34
N PRO A 79 6.69 -0.87 -14.63
CA PRO A 79 5.45 -0.86 -13.84
C PRO A 79 4.19 -1.29 -14.61
N ARG A 80 4.11 -1.00 -15.91
CA ARG A 80 2.97 -1.40 -16.76
C ARG A 80 2.95 -2.90 -17.01
N ALA A 81 4.10 -3.48 -17.33
CA ALA A 81 4.23 -4.92 -17.52
C ALA A 81 3.87 -5.67 -16.23
N CYS A 82 4.35 -5.14 -15.08
CA CYS A 82 4.03 -5.70 -13.77
C CYS A 82 2.52 -5.65 -13.48
N LEU A 83 1.88 -4.50 -13.72
CA LEU A 83 0.44 -4.35 -13.53
C LEU A 83 -0.37 -5.28 -14.45
N SER A 84 0.04 -5.44 -15.71
CA SER A 84 -0.61 -6.39 -16.65
C SER A 84 -0.54 -7.81 -16.12
N TRP A 85 0.65 -8.25 -15.69
CA TRP A 85 0.84 -9.59 -15.12
C TRP A 85 -0.02 -9.80 -13.87
N LEU A 86 -0.06 -8.83 -12.95
CA LEU A 86 -0.91 -8.90 -11.75
C LEU A 86 -2.40 -8.92 -12.10
N THR A 87 -2.81 -8.20 -13.13
CA THR A 87 -4.20 -8.19 -13.59
C THR A 87 -4.61 -9.55 -14.16
N GLU A 88 -3.75 -10.19 -14.93
CA GLU A 88 -3.97 -11.51 -15.50
C GLU A 88 -3.94 -12.62 -14.43
N ASN A 89 -2.99 -12.56 -13.50
CA ASN A 89 -2.67 -13.67 -12.60
C ASN A 89 -3.21 -13.51 -11.18
N ARG A 90 -3.53 -12.28 -10.75
CA ARG A 90 -3.86 -11.90 -9.37
C ARG A 90 -5.05 -10.93 -9.26
N LEU A 91 -5.98 -11.00 -10.21
CA LEU A 91 -7.19 -10.14 -10.23
C LEU A 91 -7.97 -10.13 -8.91
N LYS A 92 -8.02 -11.27 -8.19
CA LYS A 92 -8.69 -11.36 -6.88
C LYS A 92 -8.02 -10.47 -5.83
N SER A 93 -6.69 -10.44 -5.79
CA SER A 93 -5.93 -9.60 -4.87
C SER A 93 -6.11 -8.11 -5.21
N ILE A 94 -6.12 -7.78 -6.50
CA ILE A 94 -6.42 -6.41 -6.96
C ILE A 94 -7.82 -5.97 -6.52
N ARG A 95 -8.84 -6.81 -6.75
CA ARG A 95 -10.21 -6.52 -6.31
C ARG A 95 -10.31 -6.33 -4.80
N GLN A 96 -9.59 -7.14 -4.04
CA GLN A 96 -9.54 -7.02 -2.59
C GLN A 96 -8.87 -5.70 -2.16
N LEU A 97 -7.74 -5.34 -2.75
CA LEU A 97 -7.07 -4.06 -2.47
C LEU A 97 -7.97 -2.87 -2.80
N VAL A 98 -8.63 -2.89 -3.97
CA VAL A 98 -9.60 -1.85 -4.34
C VAL A 98 -10.73 -1.79 -3.33
N LYS A 99 -11.30 -2.94 -2.92
CA LYS A 99 -12.33 -2.99 -1.88
C LYS A 99 -11.83 -2.40 -0.55
N ASP A 100 -10.61 -2.71 -0.15
CA ASP A 100 -10.02 -2.19 1.08
C ASP A 100 -9.75 -0.69 0.99
N LEU A 101 -9.46 -0.15 -0.20
CA LEU A 101 -9.41 1.28 -0.48
C LEU A 101 -10.80 1.94 -0.34
N PHE A 102 -11.84 1.36 -0.94
CA PHE A 102 -13.24 1.79 -0.78
C PHE A 102 -13.68 1.78 0.70
N ASP A 103 -13.32 0.73 1.43
CA ASP A 103 -13.64 0.56 2.85
C ASP A 103 -12.74 1.43 3.78
N HIS A 104 -11.84 2.25 3.23
CA HIS A 104 -10.86 3.08 3.96
C HIS A 104 -9.97 2.30 4.95
N LYS A 105 -9.59 1.06 4.60
CA LYS A 105 -8.77 0.17 5.43
C LYS A 105 -7.27 0.27 5.17
N VAL A 106 -6.87 0.89 4.06
CA VAL A 106 -5.47 0.99 3.65
C VAL A 106 -4.88 2.30 4.16
N MET A 107 -4.36 2.30 5.39
CA MET A 107 -4.01 3.49 6.20
C MET A 107 -3.87 4.84 5.47
N GLY A 108 -2.74 5.53 5.32
CA GLY A 108 -2.70 6.85 4.65
C GLY A 108 -2.99 6.91 3.14
N TYR A 109 -3.96 6.14 2.64
CA TYR A 109 -4.58 6.28 1.33
C TYR A 109 -6.06 6.58 1.51
N TYR A 110 -6.59 7.52 0.74
CA TYR A 110 -8.01 7.82 0.72
C TYR A 110 -8.56 7.62 -0.68
N PHE A 111 -9.60 6.80 -0.82
CA PHE A 111 -10.19 6.49 -2.11
C PHE A 111 -11.32 7.45 -2.46
N LEU A 112 -11.32 7.93 -3.69
CA LEU A 112 -12.33 8.80 -4.25
C LEU A 112 -12.89 8.13 -5.49
N GLU A 113 -14.12 7.65 -5.44
CA GLU A 113 -14.78 7.08 -6.63
C GLU A 113 -14.79 8.08 -7.80
N ARG A 114 -14.97 9.36 -7.46
CA ARG A 114 -15.19 10.49 -8.38
C ARG A 114 -14.57 11.75 -7.78
N LEU A 115 -14.02 12.62 -8.62
CA LEU A 115 -13.58 13.95 -8.18
C LEU A 115 -14.73 14.96 -8.17
N TYR A 116 -15.57 14.92 -9.21
CA TYR A 116 -16.67 15.88 -9.38
C TYR A 116 -18.04 15.21 -9.18
N PRO A 117 -19.03 15.96 -8.67
CA PRO A 117 -20.40 15.48 -8.62
C PRO A 117 -20.91 15.13 -10.03
N ASN A 118 -21.66 14.03 -10.13
CA ASN A 118 -22.31 13.58 -11.37
C ASN A 118 -21.38 13.14 -12.52
N THR A 119 -20.08 12.92 -12.29
CA THR A 119 -19.21 12.27 -13.28
C THR A 119 -19.27 10.75 -13.16
N GLU A 120 -18.66 10.03 -14.11
CA GLU A 120 -18.48 8.59 -14.00
C GLU A 120 -17.48 8.25 -12.88
N ALA A 121 -17.55 7.01 -12.39
CA ALA A 121 -16.60 6.50 -11.41
C ALA A 121 -15.31 6.09 -12.11
N GLU A 122 -14.22 6.77 -11.78
CA GLU A 122 -12.89 6.53 -12.37
C GLU A 122 -11.90 5.97 -11.35
N GLY A 123 -12.15 6.19 -10.05
CA GLY A 123 -11.37 5.60 -8.96
C GLY A 123 -10.00 6.27 -8.76
N PHE A 124 -10.00 7.37 -8.02
CA PHE A 124 -8.81 8.13 -7.65
C PHE A 124 -8.34 7.75 -6.24
N VAL A 125 -7.04 7.90 -6.00
CA VAL A 125 -6.43 7.67 -4.68
C VAL A 125 -5.66 8.90 -4.26
N CYS A 126 -5.99 9.44 -3.09
CA CYS A 126 -5.24 10.50 -2.43
C CYS A 126 -4.22 9.90 -1.46
N LEU A 127 -2.95 10.29 -1.60
CA LEU A 127 -1.88 9.92 -0.68
C LEU A 127 -1.88 10.90 0.49
N LEU A 128 -2.34 10.46 1.66
CA LEU A 128 -2.41 11.32 2.84
C LEU A 128 -1.05 11.44 3.55
N ARG A 129 -0.11 10.51 3.32
CA ARG A 129 1.14 10.40 4.09
C ARG A 129 2.22 11.39 3.66
N GLU A 130 2.09 12.00 2.49
CA GLU A 130 3.13 12.85 1.89
C GLU A 130 2.75 14.34 1.97
N GLY A 131 2.39 14.84 3.15
CA GLY A 131 2.12 16.27 3.34
C GLY A 131 3.34 17.18 3.18
N SER A 132 4.55 16.61 3.21
CA SER A 132 5.83 17.32 3.17
C SER A 132 6.45 17.46 1.77
N SER A 133 5.83 16.89 0.73
CA SER A 133 6.37 16.92 -0.64
C SER A 133 6.10 18.23 -1.37
N LEU A 134 5.27 19.11 -0.82
CA LEU A 134 4.97 20.41 -1.39
C LEU A 134 6.06 21.43 -1.04
N PRO A 135 6.77 22.01 -2.03
CA PRO A 135 7.73 23.09 -1.78
C PRO A 135 7.06 24.23 -1.01
N LYS A 136 7.78 24.78 -0.02
CA LYS A 136 7.25 25.80 0.89
C LYS A 136 6.67 26.99 0.14
N GLU A 137 7.35 27.42 -0.92
CA GLU A 137 6.97 28.56 -1.75
C GLU A 137 5.62 28.32 -2.45
N ILE A 138 5.36 27.08 -2.88
CA ILE A 138 4.08 26.69 -3.50
C ILE A 138 2.98 26.58 -2.44
N ALA A 139 3.31 26.05 -1.25
CA ALA A 139 2.38 25.96 -0.13
C ALA A 139 1.91 27.34 0.34
N GLU A 140 2.81 28.32 0.40
CA GLU A 140 2.50 29.71 0.76
C GLU A 140 1.59 30.37 -0.29
N GLU A 141 1.87 30.20 -1.58
CA GLU A 141 1.02 30.74 -2.65
C GLU A 141 -0.38 30.10 -2.64
N LEU A 142 -0.48 28.77 -2.43
CA LEU A 142 -1.78 28.07 -2.29
C LEU A 142 -2.56 28.58 -1.08
N ALA A 143 -1.91 28.75 0.07
CA ALA A 143 -2.55 29.24 1.29
C ALA A 143 -3.12 30.67 1.14
N ASN A 144 -2.51 31.49 0.29
CA ASN A 144 -2.95 32.87 0.02
C ASN A 144 -4.05 32.98 -1.05
N GLY A 145 -4.52 31.85 -1.60
CA GLY A 145 -5.54 31.85 -2.65
C GLY A 145 -4.93 32.03 -4.04
N LEU A 146 -4.09 31.07 -4.44
CA LEU A 146 -3.46 31.03 -5.75
C LEU A 146 -4.49 31.06 -6.90
N SER A 147 -4.48 32.12 -7.70
CA SER A 147 -5.28 32.23 -8.92
C SER A 147 -4.58 31.57 -10.13
N ALA A 148 -5.34 31.21 -11.16
CA ALA A 148 -4.79 30.66 -12.40
C ALA A 148 -3.82 31.61 -13.11
N GLU A 149 -4.11 32.92 -13.07
CA GLU A 149 -3.25 33.98 -13.62
C GLU A 149 -1.93 34.06 -12.85
N ARG A 150 -2.01 34.10 -11.50
CA ARG A 150 -0.85 34.12 -10.62
C ARG A 150 0.02 32.87 -10.78
N TRP A 151 -0.60 31.70 -10.97
CA TRP A 151 0.11 30.46 -11.27
C TRP A 151 0.89 30.54 -12.60
N GLY A 152 0.27 31.10 -13.63
CA GLY A 152 0.94 31.34 -14.91
C GLY A 152 2.18 32.23 -14.78
N GLU A 153 2.12 33.29 -13.97
CA GLU A 153 3.27 34.17 -13.70
C GLU A 153 4.42 33.44 -12.97
N LEU A 154 4.10 32.64 -11.95
CA LEU A 154 5.08 31.89 -11.16
C LEU A 154 5.82 30.85 -12.02
N ALA A 155 5.12 30.20 -12.96
CA ALA A 155 5.70 29.23 -13.89
C ALA A 155 6.81 29.83 -14.77
N HIS A 156 6.73 31.14 -15.08
CA HIS A 156 7.73 31.86 -15.87
C HIS A 156 8.97 32.32 -15.06
N GLN A 157 8.93 32.28 -13.73
CA GLN A 157 10.00 32.77 -12.85
C GLN A 157 10.99 31.67 -12.41
N GLY A 158 10.95 30.49 -13.03
CA GLY A 158 11.86 29.40 -12.67
C GLY A 158 11.50 28.69 -11.35
N LEU A 159 10.37 29.06 -10.72
CA LEU A 159 9.61 28.18 -9.83
C LEU A 159 8.97 27.05 -10.67
N GLN A 160 9.80 26.29 -11.41
CA GLN A 160 9.39 25.04 -12.04
C GLN A 160 9.42 23.92 -10.99
N GLY A 161 8.63 24.08 -9.93
CA GLY A 161 8.00 22.96 -9.24
C GLY A 161 6.71 22.70 -9.98
N ARG A 162 6.81 22.16 -11.21
CA ARG A 162 5.63 22.00 -12.03
C ARG A 162 4.70 21.02 -11.32
N PHE A 163 3.51 21.47 -10.95
CA PHE A 163 2.33 20.64 -11.09
C PHE A 163 2.06 20.48 -12.59
N GLU A 164 2.99 19.86 -13.32
CA GLU A 164 2.73 19.34 -14.66
C GLU A 164 2.23 17.93 -14.42
N PHE A 165 1.06 17.63 -14.98
CA PHE A 165 0.54 16.29 -15.03
C PHE A 165 0.57 15.90 -16.49
N LEU A 166 1.57 15.09 -16.83
CA LEU A 166 1.58 14.33 -18.06
C LEU A 166 0.39 13.36 -18.01
N ASP A 167 -0.13 12.94 -19.18
CA ASP A 167 -1.20 11.93 -19.27
C ASP A 167 -0.86 10.60 -18.56
N LEU A 168 0.38 10.43 -18.11
CA LEU A 168 0.89 9.25 -17.40
C LEU A 168 1.18 9.50 -15.92
N ASP A 169 0.97 10.72 -15.42
CA ASP A 169 1.23 11.05 -14.02
C ASP A 169 0.13 10.49 -13.12
N LEU A 170 0.56 9.78 -12.08
CA LEU A 170 -0.31 8.99 -11.19
C LEU A 170 -0.90 9.81 -10.02
N ALA A 171 -0.70 11.13 -10.00
CA ALA A 171 -1.20 12.03 -8.95
C ALA A 171 -1.45 13.42 -9.54
N GLY A 172 -2.55 14.07 -9.17
CA GLY A 172 -2.99 15.40 -9.64
C GLY A 172 -3.54 16.27 -8.50
N PRO A 173 -3.63 17.61 -8.64
CA PRO A 173 -4.16 18.49 -7.63
C PRO A 173 -5.68 18.52 -7.77
N VAL A 174 -6.39 18.14 -6.74
CA VAL A 174 -7.85 18.21 -6.75
C VAL A 174 -8.26 19.59 -6.26
N THR A 175 -8.75 20.43 -7.17
CA THR A 175 -9.17 21.82 -6.86
C THR A 175 -10.56 21.89 -6.24
N GLN A 176 -11.35 20.83 -6.37
CA GLN A 176 -12.71 20.77 -5.84
C GLN A 176 -13.01 19.37 -5.30
N LEU A 177 -13.38 19.30 -4.02
CA LEU A 177 -13.98 18.11 -3.40
C LEU A 177 -15.33 18.52 -2.81
N GLY A 178 -16.38 17.79 -3.14
CA GLY A 178 -17.70 18.02 -2.54
C GLY A 178 -17.73 17.65 -1.06
N SER A 179 -18.57 18.34 -0.27
CA SER A 179 -19.04 17.80 1.02
C SER A 179 -19.97 16.60 0.73
N PRO A 180 -19.93 15.51 1.54
CA PRO A 180 -19.18 15.33 2.79
C PRO A 180 -17.75 14.79 2.60
N THR A 181 -17.33 14.51 1.38
CA THR A 181 -16.04 13.87 1.08
C THR A 181 -14.86 14.67 1.61
N ILE A 182 -14.87 16.00 1.46
CA ILE A 182 -13.80 16.86 1.99
C ILE A 182 -13.66 16.74 3.51
N GLU A 183 -14.76 16.64 4.25
CA GLU A 183 -14.75 16.50 5.71
C GLU A 183 -14.15 15.16 6.12
N HIS A 184 -14.52 14.08 5.43
CA HIS A 184 -14.00 12.75 5.74
C HIS A 184 -12.51 12.62 5.39
N VAL A 185 -12.05 13.25 4.31
CA VAL A 185 -10.62 13.37 3.98
C VAL A 185 -9.87 14.10 5.09
N MET A 186 -10.38 15.25 5.55
CA MET A 186 -9.76 16.02 6.63
C MET A 186 -9.71 15.25 7.96
N GLN A 187 -10.79 14.54 8.30
CA GLN A 187 -10.82 13.67 9.49
C GLN A 187 -9.80 12.54 9.39
N SER A 188 -9.71 11.89 8.22
CA SER A 188 -8.74 10.82 7.96
C SER A 188 -7.30 11.32 8.07
N TYR A 189 -7.01 12.51 7.51
CA TYR A 189 -5.72 13.16 7.62
C TYR A 189 -5.38 13.53 9.08
N ALA A 190 -6.32 14.14 9.81
CA ALA A 190 -6.14 14.51 11.21
C ALA A 190 -5.87 13.29 12.10
N ASN A 191 -6.50 12.15 11.82
CA ASN A 191 -6.22 10.89 12.55
C ASN A 191 -4.80 10.36 12.31
N LEU A 192 -4.23 10.57 11.13
CA LEU A 192 -2.85 10.16 10.82
C LEU A 192 -1.80 11.01 11.55
N PHE A 193 -2.05 12.32 11.67
CA PHE A 193 -1.03 13.28 12.13
C PHE A 193 -1.34 13.97 13.46
N GLY A 194 -2.52 13.75 14.05
CA GLY A 194 -3.02 14.50 15.19
C GLY A 194 -2.24 14.36 16.49
N ARG A 195 -1.31 13.40 16.58
CA ARG A 195 -0.42 13.19 17.74
C ARG A 195 1.05 13.48 17.47
N ILE A 196 1.41 13.99 16.30
CA ILE A 196 2.80 14.39 16.05
C ILE A 196 3.17 15.56 16.97
N GLY A 197 4.27 15.40 17.70
CA GLY A 197 4.78 16.41 18.64
C GLY A 197 4.05 16.48 19.98
N ILE A 198 3.08 15.61 20.23
CA ILE A 198 2.41 15.50 21.54
C ILE A 198 3.11 14.42 22.35
N ALA A 199 3.53 14.74 23.57
CA ALA A 199 4.13 13.77 24.48
C ALA A 199 3.15 12.63 24.78
N ASP A 200 3.66 11.40 24.84
CA ASP A 200 2.87 10.29 25.35
C ASP A 200 2.50 10.53 26.82
N PRO A 201 1.30 10.09 27.25
CA PRO A 201 0.89 10.20 28.64
C PRO A 201 1.87 9.44 29.53
N SER A 202 2.17 9.98 30.71
CA SER A 202 3.05 9.31 31.67
C SER A 202 2.38 8.05 32.23
N ALA A 203 3.18 7.07 32.65
CA ALA A 203 2.65 5.88 33.31
C ALA A 203 1.86 6.24 34.59
N GLU A 204 2.32 7.25 35.33
CA GLU A 204 1.66 7.76 36.54
C GLU A 204 0.26 8.33 36.24
N ASP A 205 0.13 9.11 35.17
CA ASP A 205 -1.16 9.65 34.73
C ASP A 205 -2.11 8.55 34.28
N LEU A 206 -1.59 7.54 33.57
CA LEU A 206 -2.38 6.39 33.13
C LEU A 206 -2.91 5.59 34.33
N ASP A 207 -2.05 5.29 35.30
CA ASP A 207 -2.41 4.54 36.51
C ASP A 207 -3.44 5.30 37.35
N LEU A 208 -3.31 6.63 37.47
CA LEU A 208 -4.28 7.48 38.15
C LEU A 208 -5.65 7.43 37.48
N VAL A 209 -5.72 7.48 36.14
CA VAL A 209 -6.97 7.39 35.40
C VAL A 209 -7.61 6.02 35.56
N ILE A 210 -6.83 4.94 35.48
CA ILE A 210 -7.32 3.57 35.68
C ILE A 210 -7.90 3.39 37.08
N SER A 211 -7.19 3.86 38.11
CA SER A 211 -7.65 3.81 39.51
C SER A 211 -8.98 4.55 39.68
N ARG A 212 -9.14 5.74 39.10
CA ARG A 212 -10.41 6.49 39.15
C ARG A 212 -11.57 5.75 38.47
N LEU A 213 -11.31 5.05 37.37
CA LEU A 213 -12.31 4.26 36.67
C LEU A 213 -12.74 3.05 37.51
N GLN A 214 -11.80 2.39 38.19
CA GLN A 214 -12.09 1.29 39.10
C GLN A 214 -12.94 1.76 40.29
N ASP A 215 -12.55 2.85 40.95
CA ASP A 215 -13.30 3.44 42.06
C ASP A 215 -14.72 3.87 41.67
N ALA A 216 -14.90 4.40 40.45
CA ALA A 216 -16.21 4.80 39.93
C ALA A 216 -17.12 3.59 39.63
N THR A 217 -16.53 2.43 39.39
CA THR A 217 -17.25 1.17 39.16
C THR A 217 -17.66 0.54 40.49
N GLU A 218 -16.80 0.63 41.52
CA GLU A 218 -17.09 0.13 42.87
C GLU A 218 -18.13 0.97 43.62
N LYS A 219 -18.22 2.28 43.36
CA LYS A 219 -19.25 3.17 43.94
C LYS A 219 -20.65 3.06 43.31
N LYS A 220 -20.82 2.20 42.31
CA LYS A 220 -22.11 1.95 41.62
C LYS A 220 -22.89 0.73 42.17
N ILE A 221 -22.56 0.26 43.37
CA ILE A 221 -23.30 -0.78 44.11
C ILE A 221 -24.02 -0.14 45.31
#